data_AF-B1YYB9-F1
#
_entry.id   AF-B1YYB9-F1
#
_cell.length_a   1.000
_cell.length_b   1.000
_cell.length_c   1.000
_cell.angle_alpha   90.00
_cell.angle_beta   90.00
_cell.angle_gamma   90.00
#
_symmetry.space_group_name_H-M   'P 1'
#
loop_
_entity.id
_entity.type
_entity.pdbx_description
1 polymer ?
#
loop_
_entity_poly.entity_id
_entity_poly.type
_entity_poly.pdbx_seq_one_letter_code
_entity_poly.pdbx_strand_id
1 'polypeptide(L)'
;MKRLLPSASLAATITCALALGGCAAQSSAPAASSTPAQPAAPGATPMVGGDRDAHGCIGSAGYSWCEQTQQCERPWELAKQKGFANSAQAYEQFCHNNFAK
;
A
#
# COMPACT_ATOMS: atom_id res chain seq x y z
N MET A 1 24.20 -14.44 58.96
CA MET A 1 23.43 -14.51 60.23
C MET A 1 22.31 -13.48 60.19
N LYS A 2 21.13 -13.81 60.75
CA LYS A 2 19.79 -13.14 60.73
C LYS A 2 18.96 -13.46 59.46
N ARG A 3 18.19 -14.58 59.40
CA ARG A 3 16.80 -14.87 59.90
C ARG A 3 15.78 -13.82 59.42
N LEU A 4 15.04 -14.06 58.33
CA LEU A 4 13.76 -14.80 58.13
C LEU A 4 12.48 -14.04 58.61
N LEU A 5 11.66 -13.60 57.63
CA LEU A 5 10.18 -13.42 57.44
C LEU A 5 9.18 -13.49 58.65
N PRO A 6 7.85 -13.16 58.56
CA PRO A 6 6.98 -12.84 57.40
C PRO A 6 5.89 -11.73 57.61
N SER A 7 5.22 -11.30 56.52
CA SER A 7 3.78 -10.94 56.45
C SER A 7 3.43 -10.94 54.95
N ALA A 8 2.75 -11.94 54.37
CA ALA A 8 1.31 -12.25 54.49
C ALA A 8 0.49 -10.95 54.39
N SER A 9 -0.37 -10.65 53.43
CA SER A 9 -1.27 -11.40 52.54
C SER A 9 -1.78 -10.33 51.52
N LEU A 10 -2.38 -10.56 50.35
CA LEU A 10 -3.47 -11.45 50.00
C LEU A 10 -3.42 -11.65 48.48
N ALA A 11 -3.58 -12.90 48.08
CA ALA A 11 -3.98 -13.28 46.74
C ALA A 11 -5.33 -12.65 46.39
N ALA A 12 -5.44 -12.12 45.17
CA ALA A 12 -6.71 -12.00 44.47
C ALA A 12 -6.54 -12.67 43.12
N THR A 13 -6.77 -13.97 43.13
CA THR A 13 -6.97 -14.86 41.98
C THR A 13 -8.34 -14.61 41.34
N ILE A 14 -8.42 -14.88 40.03
CA ILE A 14 -9.64 -15.13 39.24
C ILE A 14 -10.35 -13.80 38.86
N THR A 15 -10.56 -13.46 37.58
CA THR A 15 -11.40 -14.23 36.65
C THR A 15 -10.99 -14.05 35.19
N CYS A 16 -11.01 -15.18 34.49
CA CYS A 16 -10.95 -15.31 33.04
C CYS A 16 -12.11 -14.54 32.37
N ALA A 17 -11.81 -13.72 31.37
CA ALA A 17 -12.78 -13.33 30.35
C ALA A 17 -12.17 -13.61 28.97
N LEU A 18 -12.41 -14.84 28.51
CA LEU A 18 -12.34 -15.22 27.10
C LEU A 18 -13.37 -14.37 26.32
N ALA A 19 -12.91 -13.33 25.65
CA ALA A 19 -13.65 -12.74 24.53
C ALA A 19 -13.04 -13.26 23.23
N LEU A 20 -13.51 -14.42 22.78
CA LEU A 20 -13.42 -14.82 21.37
C LEU A 20 -14.37 -13.90 20.58
N GLY A 21 -13.91 -12.68 20.33
CA GLY A 21 -14.56 -11.71 19.46
C GLY A 21 -13.94 -11.77 18.07
N GLY A 22 -14.45 -12.65 17.21
CA GLY A 22 -14.29 -12.51 15.77
C GLY A 22 -15.32 -11.52 15.23
N CYS A 23 -14.89 -10.54 14.46
CA CYS A 23 -15.32 -10.28 13.08
C CYS A 23 -14.90 -8.89 12.58
N ALA A 24 -14.51 -8.89 11.30
CA ALA A 24 -14.39 -7.78 10.35
C ALA A 24 -13.17 -6.85 10.46
N ALA A 25 -12.30 -6.99 9.47
CA ALA A 25 -11.28 -6.04 9.06
C ALA A 25 -11.81 -4.60 9.06
N GLN A 26 -11.08 -3.71 9.72
CA GLN A 26 -11.28 -2.28 9.61
C GLN A 26 -9.92 -1.62 9.37
N SER A 27 -9.35 -1.88 8.19
CA SER A 27 -8.36 -0.98 7.59
C SER A 27 -9.13 -0.04 6.68
N SER A 28 -9.43 1.12 7.23
CA SER A 28 -10.01 2.27 6.56
C SER A 28 -9.12 2.63 5.36
N ALA A 29 -9.55 2.24 4.17
CA ALA A 29 -8.99 2.77 2.94
C ALA A 29 -9.28 4.28 2.90
N PRO A 30 -8.30 5.15 2.60
CA PRO A 30 -8.62 6.53 2.28
C PRO A 30 -9.56 6.50 1.07
N ALA A 31 -10.60 7.34 1.14
CA ALA A 31 -11.52 7.55 0.04
C ALA A 31 -10.71 7.95 -1.20
N ALA A 32 -10.42 6.95 -2.04
CA ALA A 32 -10.20 7.17 -3.43
C ALA A 32 -11.43 7.93 -3.92
N SER A 33 -11.21 9.19 -4.28
CA SER A 33 -12.12 10.01 -5.05
C SER A 33 -12.46 9.23 -6.32
N SER A 34 -13.45 8.36 -6.19
CA SER A 34 -14.03 7.60 -7.26
C SER A 34 -14.94 8.59 -7.97
N THR A 35 -14.35 9.40 -8.85
CA THR A 35 -15.13 10.00 -9.92
C THR A 35 -15.92 8.85 -10.53
N PRO A 36 -17.27 8.88 -10.53
CA PRO A 36 -18.03 7.80 -11.11
C PRO A 36 -17.56 7.70 -12.56
N ALA A 37 -16.97 6.56 -12.91
CA ALA A 37 -16.79 6.20 -14.30
C ALA A 37 -18.19 6.28 -14.91
N GLN A 38 -18.42 7.28 -15.74
CA GLN A 38 -19.67 7.42 -16.48
C GLN A 38 -19.94 6.07 -17.14
N PRO A 39 -21.18 5.54 -17.06
CA PRO A 39 -21.52 4.33 -17.79
C PRO A 39 -21.20 4.58 -19.25
N ALA A 40 -20.16 3.91 -19.76
CA ALA A 40 -19.90 3.87 -21.19
C ALA A 40 -21.19 3.35 -21.83
N ALA A 41 -21.75 4.13 -22.76
CA ALA A 41 -22.92 3.71 -23.51
C ALA A 41 -22.65 2.30 -24.08
N PRO A 42 -23.56 1.33 -23.89
CA PRO A 42 -23.36 -0.03 -24.38
C PRO A 42 -23.28 0.01 -25.91
N GLY A 43 -22.06 -0.07 -26.45
CA GLY A 43 -21.80 -0.02 -27.89
C GLY A 43 -20.51 0.69 -28.31
N ALA A 44 -19.86 1.47 -27.44
CA ALA A 44 -18.56 2.06 -27.76
C ALA A 44 -17.44 1.03 -27.51
N THR A 45 -16.67 0.68 -28.54
CA THR A 45 -15.42 -0.05 -28.36
C THR A 45 -14.48 0.82 -27.51
N PRO A 46 -13.85 0.28 -26.45
CA PRO A 46 -12.90 1.04 -25.67
C PRO A 46 -11.74 1.47 -26.58
N MET A 47 -11.51 2.77 -26.69
CA MET A 47 -10.37 3.28 -27.45
C MET A 47 -9.08 2.87 -26.73
N VAL A 48 -8.16 2.24 -27.47
CA VAL A 48 -6.82 1.93 -26.95
C VAL A 48 -6.15 3.22 -26.49
N GLY A 49 -5.64 3.23 -25.26
CA GLY A 49 -5.00 4.41 -24.65
C GLY A 49 -5.98 5.49 -24.16
N GLY A 50 -7.27 5.16 -24.01
CA GLY A 50 -8.25 6.04 -23.37
C GLY A 50 -8.10 6.15 -21.84
N ASP A 51 -7.22 5.36 -21.24
CA ASP A 51 -7.00 5.22 -19.80
C ASP A 51 -5.81 6.06 -19.27
N ARG A 52 -5.62 7.26 -19.82
CA ARG A 52 -4.56 8.18 -19.36
C ARG A 52 -4.88 8.71 -17.96
N ASP A 53 -3.87 8.72 -17.08
CA ASP A 53 -3.94 9.37 -15.77
C ASP A 53 -3.68 10.89 -15.84
N ALA A 54 -3.61 11.55 -14.67
CA ALA A 54 -3.35 13.00 -14.56
C ALA A 54 -2.00 13.44 -15.13
N HIS A 55 -1.02 12.53 -15.21
CA HIS A 55 0.30 12.76 -15.81
C HIS A 55 0.33 12.34 -17.29
N GLY A 56 -0.78 11.83 -17.83
CA GLY A 56 -0.89 11.33 -19.19
C GLY A 56 -0.34 9.92 -19.38
N CYS A 57 -0.02 9.19 -18.30
CA CYS A 57 0.48 7.82 -18.39
C CYS A 57 -0.66 6.85 -18.71
N ILE A 58 -0.40 5.91 -19.62
CA ILE A 58 -1.37 4.90 -20.04
C ILE A 58 -1.14 3.64 -19.20
N GLY A 59 -1.95 3.44 -18.16
CA GLY A 59 -1.83 2.32 -17.24
C GLY A 59 -1.98 0.95 -17.93
N SER A 60 -2.86 0.84 -18.92
CA SER A 60 -3.10 -0.36 -19.72
C SER A 60 -1.89 -0.77 -20.58
N ALA A 61 -1.02 0.19 -20.93
CA ALA A 61 0.26 -0.06 -21.58
C ALA A 61 1.39 -0.34 -20.57
N GLY A 62 1.09 -0.28 -19.27
CA GLY A 62 2.00 -0.50 -18.16
C GLY A 62 2.94 0.67 -17.87
N TYR A 63 2.52 1.88 -18.23
CA TYR A 63 3.23 3.11 -17.85
C TYR A 63 2.77 3.59 -16.47
N SER A 64 3.71 4.11 -15.69
CA SER A 64 3.46 4.73 -14.39
C SER A 64 4.30 5.99 -14.25
N TRP A 65 3.76 7.03 -13.62
CA TRP A 65 4.47 8.27 -13.41
C TRP A 65 5.61 8.07 -12.40
N CYS A 66 6.79 8.58 -12.73
CA CYS A 66 7.95 8.59 -11.86
C CYS A 66 8.38 10.03 -11.58
N GLU A 67 8.25 10.49 -10.33
CA GLU A 67 8.65 11.87 -9.97
C GLU A 67 10.14 12.10 -10.18
N GLN A 68 10.99 11.09 -9.95
CA GLN A 68 12.42 11.22 -10.15
C GLN A 68 12.82 11.48 -11.62
N THR A 69 12.18 10.80 -12.59
CA THR A 69 12.50 11.01 -14.02
C THR A 69 11.60 12.07 -14.67
N GLN A 70 10.52 12.47 -14.00
CA GLN A 70 9.46 13.32 -14.55
C GLN A 70 8.88 12.74 -15.85
N GLN A 71 8.77 11.41 -15.92
CA GLN A 71 8.31 10.69 -17.11
C GLN A 71 7.42 9.50 -16.72
N CYS A 72 6.63 9.07 -17.69
CA CYS A 72 5.90 7.80 -17.63
C CYS A 72 6.87 6.66 -17.93
N GLU A 73 7.22 5.89 -16.91
CA GLU A 73 8.16 4.78 -16.99
C GLU A 73 7.43 3.44 -16.95
N ARG A 74 8.05 2.39 -17.49
CA ARG A 74 7.57 1.01 -17.31
C ARG A 74 8.38 0.37 -16.19
N PRO A 75 7.79 0.06 -15.02
CA PRO A 75 8.55 -0.32 -13.82
C PRO A 75 9.57 -1.44 -14.04
N TRP A 76 9.26 -2.43 -14.87
CA TRP A 76 10.14 -3.57 -15.13
C TRP A 76 11.30 -3.25 -16.08
N GLU A 77 11.11 -2.31 -17.03
CA GLU A 77 12.19 -1.86 -17.90
C GLU A 77 13.15 -0.97 -17.11
N LEU A 78 12.60 -0.06 -16.31
CA LEU A 78 13.38 0.80 -15.44
C LEU A 78 14.15 0.00 -14.39
N ALA A 79 13.51 -1.00 -13.76
CA ALA A 79 14.18 -1.91 -12.81
C ALA A 79 15.38 -2.61 -13.44
N LYS A 80 15.21 -3.16 -14.65
CA LYS A 80 16.30 -3.79 -15.41
C LYS A 80 17.42 -2.80 -15.76
N GLN A 81 17.07 -1.57 -16.15
CA GLN A 81 18.06 -0.55 -16.54
C GLN A 81 18.84 0.02 -15.35
N LYS A 82 18.16 0.23 -14.21
CA LYS A 82 18.73 0.86 -13.01
C LYS A 82 19.27 -0.15 -11.99
N GLY A 83 19.00 -1.44 -12.19
CA GLY A 83 19.55 -2.51 -11.36
C GLY A 83 18.86 -2.68 -10.01
N PHE A 84 17.56 -2.40 -9.93
CA PHE A 84 16.76 -2.64 -8.72
C PHE A 84 15.75 -3.78 -8.94
N ALA A 85 15.11 -4.23 -7.85
CA ALA A 85 14.15 -5.34 -7.90
C ALA A 85 12.94 -4.99 -8.77
N ASN A 86 12.48 -5.92 -9.61
CA ASN A 86 11.23 -5.76 -10.36
C ASN A 86 10.03 -5.94 -9.41
N SER A 87 9.74 -4.93 -8.59
CA SER A 87 8.63 -4.89 -7.66
C SER A 87 8.05 -3.48 -7.55
N ALA A 88 6.76 -3.40 -7.19
CA ALA A 88 6.09 -2.11 -6.98
C ALA A 88 6.83 -1.26 -5.93
N GLN A 89 7.21 -1.88 -4.80
CA GLN A 89 7.88 -1.16 -3.72
C GLN A 89 9.22 -0.56 -4.15
N ALA A 90 10.02 -1.31 -4.91
CA ALA A 90 11.33 -0.82 -5.35
C ALA A 90 11.20 0.29 -6.40
N TYR A 91 10.18 0.22 -7.26
CA TYR A 91 9.86 1.29 -8.20
C TYR A 91 9.37 2.55 -7.48
N GLU A 92 8.44 2.43 -6.52
CA GLU A 92 7.98 3.56 -5.72
C GLU A 92 9.13 4.22 -4.97
N GLN A 93 10.02 3.42 -4.38
CA GLN A 93 11.23 3.92 -3.73
C GLN A 93 12.16 4.65 -4.71
N PHE A 94 12.37 4.11 -5.92
CA PHE A 94 13.18 4.78 -6.94
C PHE A 94 12.56 6.10 -7.40
N CYS A 95 11.23 6.15 -7.49
CA CYS A 95 10.53 7.33 -8.01
C CYS A 95 10.30 8.42 -6.96
N HIS A 96 10.18 8.08 -5.67
CA HIS A 96 10.00 9.06 -4.58
C HIS A 96 11.31 9.54 -3.96
N ASN A 97 12.36 8.72 -3.97
CA ASN A 97 13.64 9.12 -3.41
C ASN A 97 14.49 9.71 -4.51
N ASN A 98 14.97 10.94 -4.32
CA ASN A 98 16.01 11.52 -5.15
C ASN A 98 17.34 10.79 -4.90
N PHE A 99 17.49 9.58 -5.42
CA PHE A 99 18.76 8.85 -5.46
C PHE A 99 19.65 9.35 -6.60
N ALA A 100 19.45 10.60 -7.05
CA ALA A 100 20.45 11.31 -7.83
C ALA A 100 21.74 11.40 -7.02
N LYS A 101 22.70 10.53 -7.38
CA LYS A 101 24.09 10.67 -7.01
C LYS A 101 24.89 10.94 -8.26
#